data_AF-A0A7W0XWL6-F1
#
_entry.id   AF-A0A7W0XWL6-F1
#
_cell.length_a   1.000
_cell.length_b   1.000
_cell.length_c   1.000
_cell.angle_alpha   90.00
_cell.angle_beta   90.00
_cell.angle_gamma   90.00
#
_symmetry.space_group_name_H-M   'P 1'
#
loop_
_entity.id
_entity.type
_entity.pdbx_description
1 polymer ?
#
loop_
_entity_poly.entity_id
_entity_poly.type
_entity_poly.pdbx_seq_one_letter_code
_entity_poly.pdbx_strand_id
1 'polypeptide(L)'
;MPTGTAAPTGTAVPTGTAVPTGTATPPAGATTTGEQANGSTPPSSAGLVDPTTPSVSAAPTTDPNGSAAPSASAAPTPGAGGTTPATVEQAQAALDALDCANREIQTVPDLPESYVAACSTDGSLKYLLGPTIIEGTSVDNATATLDTQGLQGWVVVLDFDGAASSTWATYTSTNNVSVSPGSPANQVAFTLDGEVVSAPEIQSTIAGTTTISGSFTEDTASDLANVLRYGSLPLTFTQGNAQTISPTLGLEQLQAGLIAGAIGVALVFVYALLYYRLLGLVTIASLLLSGVITYAVLVILGRQIGFTLTLAGVAGFIVAIGITADSFVVFFERLKDEIQEGRSVRSAVPRAWVRARRTILSADAVSFIAAATLYFLAIGEVKGFAFTLGLSTVLDLVVVFLFTHPVVSLLSRNRSFSSPQFSGLGQVVDVAEPAVEEGSGARERAAARRRASVGSSSGPGSEA
;
A
#
# COMPACT_ATOMS: atom_id res chain seq x y z
N MET A 1 -48.35 29.57 -25.07
CA MET A 1 -48.71 29.36 -26.49
C MET A 1 -47.57 29.91 -27.36
N PRO A 2 -47.20 29.23 -28.46
CA PRO A 2 -45.87 29.31 -29.07
C PRO A 2 -45.82 30.12 -30.39
N THR A 3 -44.62 30.53 -30.80
CA THR A 3 -44.15 30.73 -32.20
C THR A 3 -42.60 30.74 -32.10
N GLY A 4 -41.80 29.88 -32.75
CA GLY A 4 -41.56 29.71 -34.20
C GLY A 4 -40.74 30.91 -34.71
N THR A 5 -39.57 30.85 -35.38
CA THR A 5 -39.04 29.87 -36.35
C THR A 5 -37.63 30.29 -36.83
N ALA A 6 -36.79 29.30 -37.17
CA ALA A 6 -35.73 29.21 -38.20
C ALA A 6 -34.35 29.93 -38.13
N ALA A 7 -33.35 29.10 -38.46
CA ALA A 7 -31.96 29.38 -38.85
C ALA A 7 -31.82 29.85 -40.33
N PRO A 8 -30.60 30.16 -40.78
CA PRO A 8 -29.98 29.28 -41.79
C PRO A 8 -28.45 29.01 -41.64
N THR A 9 -28.04 27.81 -42.10
CA THR A 9 -26.82 27.40 -42.86
C THR A 9 -25.69 28.43 -43.05
N GLY A 10 -24.39 28.17 -42.84
CA GLY A 10 -23.55 27.03 -43.25
C GLY A 10 -22.58 27.49 -44.36
N THR A 11 -21.25 27.20 -44.26
CA THR A 11 -20.30 26.80 -45.35
C THR A 11 -18.82 27.18 -45.08
N ALA A 12 -18.00 26.12 -44.95
CA ALA A 12 -16.64 25.83 -45.45
C ALA A 12 -15.34 26.58 -45.04
N VAL A 13 -14.33 25.71 -44.97
CA VAL A 13 -12.87 25.80 -44.72
C VAL A 13 -12.10 26.00 -46.05
N PRO A 14 -10.84 26.52 -46.03
CA PRO A 14 -9.65 25.69 -46.35
C PRO A 14 -8.46 26.01 -45.39
N THR A 15 -7.69 25.08 -44.80
CA THR A 15 -6.68 24.07 -45.26
C THR A 15 -5.28 24.61 -45.63
N GLY A 16 -4.25 24.12 -44.92
CA GLY A 16 -2.82 24.01 -45.32
C GLY A 16 -1.89 25.14 -44.84
N THR A 17 -0.63 24.96 -44.38
CA THR A 17 0.37 23.90 -44.57
C THR A 17 1.54 24.03 -43.55
N ALA A 18 2.31 22.94 -43.42
CA ALA A 18 3.33 22.54 -42.44
C ALA A 18 4.72 23.25 -42.39
N VAL A 19 5.33 23.21 -41.19
CA VAL A 19 6.69 22.73 -40.72
C VAL A 19 7.94 22.95 -41.62
N PRO A 20 9.11 23.37 -41.06
CA PRO A 20 10.20 22.44 -40.62
C PRO A 20 10.82 22.81 -39.24
N THR A 21 11.04 21.85 -38.33
CA THR A 21 12.28 21.08 -38.04
C THR A 21 13.47 21.91 -37.51
N GLY A 22 13.86 21.66 -36.25
CA GLY A 22 15.07 22.18 -35.63
C GLY A 22 15.51 21.33 -34.44
N THR A 23 16.51 20.49 -34.68
CA THR A 23 17.17 19.53 -33.79
C THR A 23 18.18 20.24 -32.87
N ALA A 24 18.25 19.89 -31.58
CA ALA A 24 19.43 20.19 -30.76
C ALA A 24 19.67 19.11 -29.69
N THR A 25 20.83 18.47 -29.81
CA THR A 25 21.46 17.42 -28.98
C THR A 25 22.20 18.05 -27.78
N PRO A 26 22.40 17.34 -26.65
CA PRO A 26 23.00 17.91 -25.42
C PRO A 26 24.54 17.95 -25.49
N PRO A 27 25.21 18.72 -24.63
CA PRO A 27 26.65 18.58 -24.45
C PRO A 27 26.97 17.56 -23.34
N ALA A 28 27.92 16.67 -23.65
CA ALA A 28 28.66 15.85 -22.71
C ALA A 28 30.11 16.36 -22.60
N GLY A 29 30.69 16.28 -21.39
CA GLY A 29 32.12 15.99 -21.18
C GLY A 29 32.95 17.04 -20.43
N ALA A 30 33.26 16.77 -19.16
CA ALA A 30 34.64 16.57 -18.64
C ALA A 30 34.58 16.23 -17.12
N THR A 31 34.91 15.01 -16.66
CA THR A 31 36.20 14.55 -16.05
C THR A 31 36.68 15.42 -14.86
N THR A 32 37.12 14.95 -13.68
CA THR A 32 37.66 13.70 -13.11
C THR A 32 37.67 13.84 -11.58
N THR A 33 37.36 12.81 -10.78
CA THR A 33 38.25 12.33 -9.71
C THR A 33 37.82 10.92 -9.32
N GLY A 34 38.75 9.96 -9.42
CA GLY A 34 38.58 8.61 -8.90
C GLY A 34 39.18 8.49 -7.49
N GLU A 35 38.72 7.51 -6.73
CA GLU A 35 39.51 6.79 -5.74
C GLU A 35 38.95 5.36 -5.59
N GLN A 36 39.88 4.42 -5.51
CA GLN A 36 39.82 2.95 -5.53
C GLN A 36 39.07 2.34 -4.31
N ALA A 37 38.24 1.30 -4.43
CA ALA A 37 38.47 -0.15 -4.63
C ALA A 37 38.74 -0.99 -3.36
N ASN A 38 37.81 -1.92 -3.04
CA ASN A 38 37.97 -3.33 -2.61
C ASN A 38 36.57 -3.87 -2.22
N GLY A 39 35.99 -4.94 -2.79
CA GLY A 39 36.49 -6.31 -2.89
C GLY A 39 36.21 -7.04 -1.56
N SER A 40 35.16 -7.84 -1.37
CA SER A 40 35.10 -9.27 -1.73
C SER A 40 33.84 -9.95 -1.13
N THR A 41 33.51 -11.11 -1.70
CA THR A 41 32.26 -11.89 -1.72
C THR A 41 32.05 -12.84 -0.48
N PRO A 42 31.03 -13.74 -0.43
CA PRO A 42 29.96 -13.83 0.60
C PRO A 42 30.17 -14.97 1.63
N PRO A 43 29.13 -15.34 2.41
CA PRO A 43 28.66 -16.72 2.25
C PRO A 43 27.14 -16.93 2.24
N SER A 44 26.81 -18.10 1.69
CA SER A 44 25.49 -18.72 1.56
C SER A 44 25.11 -19.53 2.81
N SER A 45 23.83 -19.94 2.83
CA SER A 45 23.23 -21.14 3.44
C SER A 45 22.49 -21.03 4.78
N ALA A 46 21.15 -21.12 4.64
CA ALA A 46 20.23 -22.09 5.24
C ALA A 46 20.03 -22.13 6.77
N GLY A 47 18.76 -22.00 7.17
CA GLY A 47 18.26 -22.45 8.47
C GLY A 47 16.79 -22.08 8.72
N LEU A 48 15.88 -23.02 8.43
CA LEU A 48 14.48 -22.99 8.84
C LEU A 48 14.33 -22.99 10.37
N VAL A 49 13.44 -22.18 10.95
CA VAL A 49 12.40 -22.60 11.92
C VAL A 49 11.44 -21.46 12.26
N ASP A 50 10.16 -21.82 12.38
CA ASP A 50 9.04 -21.06 12.98
C ASP A 50 8.53 -21.88 14.21
N PRO A 51 7.47 -21.51 14.96
CA PRO A 51 7.50 -20.74 16.21
C PRO A 51 6.89 -21.50 17.43
N THR A 52 7.18 -21.08 18.68
CA THR A 52 6.28 -21.31 19.86
C THR A 52 6.60 -20.39 21.06
N THR A 53 5.63 -19.52 21.41
CA THR A 53 5.01 -19.11 22.71
C THR A 53 5.71 -19.26 24.10
N PRO A 54 5.23 -18.55 25.15
CA PRO A 54 6.03 -17.70 26.05
C PRO A 54 6.24 -18.29 27.47
N SER A 55 7.09 -17.65 28.29
CA SER A 55 7.14 -17.92 29.73
C SER A 55 7.33 -16.64 30.55
N VAL A 56 6.46 -16.49 31.54
CA VAL A 56 6.40 -15.44 32.58
C VAL A 56 7.15 -15.93 33.83
N SER A 57 7.99 -15.07 34.43
CA SER A 57 8.47 -15.06 35.84
C SER A 57 9.67 -14.11 35.92
N ALA A 58 9.93 -13.28 36.92
CA ALA A 58 9.33 -12.99 38.22
C ALA A 58 9.86 -11.62 38.71
N ALA A 59 9.18 -10.99 39.67
CA ALA A 59 9.69 -9.92 40.54
C ALA A 59 9.87 -10.50 41.96
N PRO A 60 10.32 -9.74 43.00
CA PRO A 60 11.28 -8.64 43.10
C PRO A 60 12.39 -8.95 44.16
N THR A 61 13.45 -8.13 44.25
CA THR A 61 14.30 -8.07 45.46
C THR A 61 14.57 -6.62 45.86
N THR A 62 14.16 -6.31 47.08
CA THR A 62 14.40 -5.08 47.85
C THR A 62 15.80 -5.10 48.47
N ASP A 63 16.49 -3.95 48.48
CA ASP A 63 17.47 -3.65 49.53
C ASP A 63 17.35 -2.17 49.96
N PRO A 64 17.40 -1.86 51.27
CA PRO A 64 17.31 -0.51 51.81
C PRO A 64 18.67 -0.01 52.32
N ASN A 65 19.11 1.20 51.94
CA ASN A 65 19.87 2.03 52.87
C ASN A 65 19.95 3.49 52.41
N GLY A 66 19.66 4.41 53.33
CA GLY A 66 19.60 5.84 53.09
C GLY A 66 20.94 6.55 53.32
N SER A 67 21.06 7.72 52.69
CA SER A 67 21.84 8.84 53.23
C SER A 67 21.25 10.16 52.73
N ALA A 68 21.09 11.10 53.66
CA ALA A 68 20.36 12.35 53.49
C ALA A 68 21.29 13.55 53.17
N ALA A 69 20.84 14.36 52.21
CA ALA A 69 20.97 15.83 52.03
C ALA A 69 22.39 16.48 51.93
N PRO A 70 22.55 17.56 51.12
CA PRO A 70 21.91 18.85 51.43
C PRO A 70 21.17 19.51 50.26
N SER A 71 20.16 20.29 50.63
CA SER A 71 19.39 21.20 49.78
C SER A 71 20.30 22.19 49.05
N ALA A 72 20.18 22.24 47.72
CA ALA A 72 20.71 23.33 46.90
C ALA A 72 19.62 23.77 45.91
N SER A 73 19.29 25.05 45.99
CA SER A 73 18.67 25.93 44.99
C SER A 73 17.59 25.34 44.08
N ALA A 74 16.35 25.76 44.31
CA ALA A 74 15.25 25.58 43.36
C ALA A 74 15.65 26.17 42.00
N ALA A 75 15.99 25.30 41.04
CA ALA A 75 15.83 25.58 39.63
C ALA A 75 14.32 25.58 39.34
N PRO A 76 13.79 26.51 38.51
CA PRO A 76 12.40 26.43 38.12
C PRO A 76 12.22 25.19 37.26
N THR A 77 11.31 24.31 37.68
CA THR A 77 10.88 23.13 36.93
C THR A 77 10.16 23.58 35.66
N PRO A 78 10.61 23.22 34.44
CA PRO A 78 9.83 23.43 33.23
C PRO A 78 8.77 22.33 33.17
N GLY A 79 7.58 22.60 33.68
CA GLY A 79 6.59 21.55 33.85
C GLY A 79 5.35 21.96 34.63
N ALA A 80 4.79 23.13 34.33
CA ALA A 80 3.40 23.43 34.62
C ALA A 80 2.96 24.39 33.51
N GLY A 81 1.96 23.99 32.72
CA GLY A 81 1.27 24.92 31.83
C GLY A 81 0.66 26.02 32.70
N GLY A 82 1.39 27.11 32.85
CA GLY A 82 0.97 28.24 33.65
C GLY A 82 -0.24 28.87 32.99
N THR A 83 -1.38 28.83 33.66
CA THR A 83 -2.61 29.54 33.24
C THR A 83 -2.55 31.04 33.55
N THR A 84 -1.43 31.53 34.09
CA THR A 84 -1.22 32.92 34.46
C THR A 84 -0.28 33.60 33.46
N PRO A 85 -0.70 34.72 32.84
CA PRO A 85 0.16 35.50 31.94
C PRO A 85 1.47 35.91 32.62
N ALA A 86 2.60 35.76 31.91
CA ALA A 86 3.92 36.16 32.40
C ALA A 86 4.05 37.69 32.46
N THR A 87 4.69 38.19 33.52
CA THR A 87 4.98 39.63 33.71
C THR A 87 6.25 40.05 32.94
N VAL A 88 6.43 41.36 32.74
CA VAL A 88 7.61 41.93 32.05
C VAL A 88 8.93 41.47 32.70
N GLU A 89 8.98 41.42 34.04
CA GLU A 89 10.16 41.00 34.79
C GLU A 89 10.50 39.52 34.55
N GLN A 90 9.48 38.68 34.48
CA GLN A 90 9.63 37.25 34.20
C GLN A 90 10.08 37.01 32.76
N ALA A 91 9.49 37.75 31.80
CA ALA A 91 9.88 37.68 30.40
C ALA A 91 11.30 38.22 30.16
N GLN A 92 11.73 39.26 30.89
CA GLN A 92 13.11 39.75 30.83
C GLN A 92 14.10 38.72 31.36
N ALA A 93 13.80 38.06 32.48
CA ALA A 93 14.63 36.98 33.00
C ALA A 93 14.68 35.79 32.02
N ALA A 94 13.57 35.48 31.35
CA ALA A 94 13.52 34.48 30.29
C ALA A 94 14.38 34.86 29.08
N LEU A 95 14.37 36.13 28.65
CA LEU A 95 15.20 36.66 27.56
C LEU A 95 16.69 36.53 27.84
N ASP A 96 17.10 36.85 29.08
CA ASP A 96 18.49 36.75 29.52
C ASP A 96 18.97 35.29 29.52
N ALA A 97 18.08 34.35 29.87
CA ALA A 97 18.34 32.91 29.87
C ALA A 97 18.16 32.23 28.49
N LEU A 98 17.50 32.89 27.54
CA LEU A 98 17.15 32.33 26.22
C LEU A 98 18.41 32.04 25.40
N ASP A 99 18.58 30.84 24.87
CA ASP A 99 19.66 30.49 23.94
C ASP A 99 19.10 30.19 22.55
N CYS A 100 19.23 31.14 21.62
CA CYS A 100 18.72 30.98 20.25
C CYS A 100 19.52 29.97 19.40
N ALA A 101 20.68 29.50 19.88
CA ALA A 101 21.46 28.47 19.21
C ALA A 101 20.94 27.06 19.50
N ASN A 102 20.37 26.84 20.69
CA ASN A 102 19.75 25.58 21.11
C ASN A 102 18.23 25.74 21.12
N ARG A 103 17.62 25.58 19.93
CA ARG A 103 16.18 25.72 19.69
C ARG A 103 15.35 24.57 20.28
N GLU A 104 15.42 24.39 21.59
CA GLU A 104 14.41 23.59 22.27
C GLU A 104 13.09 24.33 22.13
N ILE A 105 12.10 23.75 21.44
CA ILE A 105 10.77 24.33 21.27
C ILE A 105 10.26 24.66 22.67
N GLN A 106 10.29 25.93 23.04
CA GLN A 106 9.83 26.35 24.34
C GLN A 106 8.33 26.11 24.35
N THR A 107 7.92 25.06 25.06
CA THR A 107 6.52 24.73 25.33
C THR A 107 5.93 25.67 26.38
N VAL A 108 6.28 26.97 26.29
CA VAL A 108 5.64 28.01 27.06
C VAL A 108 4.30 28.29 26.38
N PRO A 109 3.17 28.15 27.09
CA PRO A 109 1.87 28.48 26.52
C PRO A 109 1.86 29.93 26.01
N ASP A 110 1.61 30.11 24.72
CA ASP A 110 1.44 31.42 24.11
C ASP A 110 0.08 31.99 24.52
N LEU A 111 0.06 32.70 25.66
CA LEU A 111 -1.14 33.34 26.19
C LEU A 111 -1.24 34.76 25.64
N PRO A 112 -2.39 35.20 25.11
CA PRO A 112 -2.55 36.52 24.49
C PRO A 112 -2.13 37.70 25.38
N GLU A 113 -2.29 37.57 26.70
CA GLU A 113 -1.99 38.64 27.67
C GLU A 113 -0.54 38.59 28.21
N SER A 114 0.26 37.58 27.84
CA SER A 114 1.60 37.38 28.40
C SER A 114 2.67 38.19 27.68
N TYR A 115 3.71 38.57 28.42
CA TYR A 115 4.98 39.00 27.82
C TYR A 115 5.84 37.76 27.53
N VAL A 116 6.40 37.69 26.32
CA VAL A 116 7.13 36.50 25.84
C VAL A 116 8.52 36.89 25.35
N ALA A 117 9.53 36.10 25.72
CA ALA A 117 10.85 36.19 25.13
C ALA A 117 10.95 35.22 23.95
N ALA A 118 11.27 35.72 22.77
CA ALA A 118 11.30 34.94 21.54
C ALA A 118 12.57 35.19 20.73
N CYS A 119 13.04 34.18 20.01
CA CYS A 119 14.12 34.32 19.05
C CYS A 119 13.55 34.67 17.67
N SER A 120 14.32 35.38 16.85
CA SER A 120 14.05 35.41 15.41
C SER A 120 14.23 34.03 14.80
N THR A 121 13.52 33.73 13.71
CA THR A 121 13.62 32.45 12.99
C THR A 121 15.03 32.13 12.48
N ASP A 122 15.87 33.14 12.24
CA ASP A 122 17.29 32.97 11.87
C ASP A 122 18.21 32.77 13.11
N GLY A 123 17.68 32.95 14.32
CA GLY A 123 18.39 32.86 15.59
C GLY A 123 19.34 34.04 15.87
N SER A 124 19.33 35.09 15.03
CA SER A 124 20.30 36.19 15.11
C SER A 124 19.95 37.22 16.19
N LEU A 125 18.65 37.39 16.46
CA LEU A 125 18.12 38.40 17.38
C LEU A 125 17.18 37.77 18.41
N LYS A 126 17.17 38.37 19.60
CA LYS A 126 16.22 38.10 20.68
C LYS A 126 15.25 39.26 20.80
N TYR A 127 13.97 38.96 20.97
CA TYR A 127 12.92 39.94 21.15
C TYR A 127 12.22 39.74 22.50
N LEU A 128 11.95 40.85 23.18
CA LEU A 128 10.98 40.90 24.28
C LEU A 128 9.66 41.38 23.70
N LEU A 129 8.68 40.49 23.65
CA LEU A 129 7.37 40.74 23.06
C LEU A 129 6.38 41.17 24.12
N GLY A 130 5.55 42.16 23.77
CA GLY A 130 4.37 42.53 24.54
C GLY A 130 3.18 41.60 24.27
N PRO A 131 2.03 41.87 24.91
CA PRO A 131 0.79 41.13 24.69
C PRO A 131 0.38 41.10 23.22
N THR A 132 -0.32 40.03 22.83
CA THR A 132 -0.84 39.83 21.48
C THR A 132 -1.86 40.90 21.11
N ILE A 133 -1.64 41.57 19.98
CA ILE A 133 -2.54 42.62 19.47
C ILE A 133 -3.68 41.99 18.67
N ILE A 134 -3.35 41.03 17.81
CA ILE A 134 -4.28 40.30 16.93
C ILE A 134 -3.86 38.83 16.93
N GLU A 135 -4.79 37.94 17.21
CA GLU A 135 -4.55 36.50 17.13
C GLU A 135 -4.60 36.01 15.67
N GLY A 136 -3.86 34.94 15.37
CA GLY A 136 -3.88 34.31 14.05
C GLY A 136 -5.27 33.79 13.63
N THR A 137 -6.20 33.60 14.56
CA THR A 137 -7.61 33.26 14.31
C THR A 137 -8.39 34.37 13.60
N SER A 138 -7.90 35.62 13.66
CA SER A 138 -8.53 36.80 13.06
C SER A 138 -7.96 37.17 11.68
N VAL A 139 -7.13 36.29 11.10
CA VAL A 139 -6.63 36.41 9.73
C VAL A 139 -7.69 35.86 8.77
N ASP A 140 -8.21 36.71 7.89
CA ASP A 140 -9.21 36.32 6.88
C ASP A 140 -8.55 35.69 5.65
N ASN A 141 -7.42 36.27 5.20
CA ASN A 141 -6.67 35.76 4.07
C ASN A 141 -5.17 36.12 4.16
N ALA A 142 -4.32 35.27 3.60
CA ALA A 142 -2.89 35.52 3.46
C ALA A 142 -2.40 34.99 2.11
N THR A 143 -1.63 35.82 1.39
CA THR A 143 -1.12 35.50 0.05
C THR A 143 0.33 35.94 -0.12
N ALA A 144 1.15 35.11 -0.76
CA ALA A 144 2.49 35.47 -1.15
C ALA A 144 2.46 36.22 -2.49
N THR A 145 3.07 37.39 -2.56
CA THR A 145 3.13 38.20 -3.78
C THR A 145 4.52 38.81 -3.97
N LEU A 146 4.88 39.11 -5.21
CA LEU A 146 6.12 39.83 -5.50
C LEU A 146 5.85 41.34 -5.41
N ASP A 147 6.59 42.04 -4.54
CA ASP A 147 6.53 43.49 -4.45
C ASP A 147 7.27 44.14 -5.63
N THR A 148 6.50 44.37 -6.70
CA THR A 148 7.00 45.00 -7.93
C THR A 148 7.22 46.51 -7.80
N GLN A 149 6.71 47.15 -6.74
CA GLN A 149 6.78 48.60 -6.57
C GLN A 149 7.89 49.04 -5.60
N GLY A 150 8.06 48.33 -4.48
CA GLY A 150 9.08 48.63 -3.48
C GLY A 150 10.43 47.96 -3.72
N LEU A 151 10.55 47.07 -4.72
CA LEU A 151 11.76 46.25 -4.98
C LEU A 151 12.19 45.41 -3.76
N GLN A 152 11.27 45.10 -2.85
CA GLN A 152 11.55 44.37 -1.61
C GLN A 152 11.53 42.85 -1.80
N GLY A 153 11.35 42.37 -3.04
CA GLY A 153 11.29 40.94 -3.34
C GLY A 153 9.92 40.34 -3.00
N TRP A 154 9.91 39.11 -2.50
CA TRP A 154 8.67 38.44 -2.10
C TRP A 154 8.19 38.95 -0.75
N VAL A 155 6.89 39.20 -0.66
CA VAL A 155 6.22 39.70 0.54
C VAL A 155 4.95 38.90 0.80
N VAL A 156 4.52 38.83 2.06
CA VAL A 156 3.25 38.20 2.43
C VAL A 156 2.22 39.29 2.70
N VAL A 157 1.15 39.26 1.92
CA VAL A 157 0.04 40.20 1.97
C VAL A 157 -1.09 39.55 2.77
N LEU A 158 -1.56 40.24 3.82
CA LEU A 158 -2.56 39.71 4.74
C LEU A 158 -3.72 40.67 4.96
N ASP A 159 -4.89 40.06 5.04
CA ASP A 159 -6.16 40.70 5.33
C ASP A 159 -6.70 40.16 6.66
N PHE A 160 -7.03 41.08 7.56
CA PHE A 160 -7.67 40.75 8.84
C PHE A 160 -9.18 40.82 8.70
N ASP A 161 -9.90 40.12 9.58
CA ASP A 161 -11.35 40.24 9.66
C ASP A 161 -11.82 41.67 10.02
N GLY A 162 -13.13 41.93 9.91
CA GLY A 162 -13.69 43.27 10.10
C GLY A 162 -13.44 43.89 11.48
N ALA A 163 -13.29 43.08 12.54
CA ALA A 163 -12.99 43.59 13.88
C ALA A 163 -11.49 43.83 14.05
N ALA A 164 -10.67 42.85 13.67
CA ALA A 164 -9.22 42.90 13.77
C ALA A 164 -8.60 43.98 12.84
N SER A 165 -9.14 44.20 11.65
CA SER A 165 -8.72 45.30 10.77
C SER A 165 -8.90 46.69 11.41
N SER A 166 -9.97 46.90 12.18
CA SER A 166 -10.20 48.15 12.91
C SER A 166 -9.25 48.34 14.10
N THR A 167 -8.97 47.25 14.83
CA THR A 167 -7.96 47.21 15.89
C THR A 167 -6.57 47.51 15.33
N TRP A 168 -6.23 46.91 14.18
CA TRP A 168 -4.97 47.12 13.48
C TRP A 168 -4.78 48.57 13.02
N ALA A 169 -5.81 49.16 12.42
CA ALA A 169 -5.78 50.56 12.00
C ALA A 169 -5.55 51.52 13.19
N THR A 170 -6.22 51.26 14.31
CA THR A 170 -6.08 52.06 15.53
C THR A 170 -4.67 51.91 16.12
N TYR A 171 -4.18 50.66 16.23
CA TYR A 171 -2.86 50.37 16.75
C TYR A 171 -1.75 51.03 15.91
N THR A 172 -1.77 50.84 14.58
CA THR A 172 -0.78 51.44 13.68
C THR A 172 -0.86 52.96 13.67
N SER A 173 -2.04 53.57 13.81
CA SER A 173 -2.18 55.04 13.91
C SER A 173 -1.54 55.64 15.16
N THR A 174 -1.51 54.88 16.25
CA THR A 174 -0.95 55.34 17.54
C THR A 174 0.56 55.13 17.61
N ASN A 175 1.07 54.12 16.89
CA ASN A 175 2.46 53.66 17.00
C ASN A 175 3.32 53.92 15.73
N ASN A 176 2.84 54.72 14.77
CA ASN A 176 3.62 55.09 13.56
C ASN A 176 4.69 56.18 13.80
N VAL A 177 5.19 56.31 15.03
CA VAL A 177 6.09 57.40 15.41
C VAL A 177 7.52 57.07 14.95
N SER A 178 8.19 58.02 14.31
CA SER A 178 9.61 57.90 13.99
C SER A 178 10.43 57.84 15.28
N VAL A 179 11.09 56.71 15.51
CA VAL A 179 12.02 56.50 16.62
C VAL A 179 13.46 56.50 16.11
N SER A 180 14.40 56.77 17.02
CA SER A 180 15.83 56.75 16.70
C SER A 180 16.22 55.40 16.08
N PRO A 181 17.11 55.37 15.06
CA PRO A 181 17.58 54.12 14.46
C PRO A 181 18.06 53.13 15.53
N GLY A 182 17.48 51.93 15.55
CA GLY A 182 17.81 50.86 16.52
C GLY A 182 16.94 50.83 17.78
N SER A 183 15.89 51.66 17.88
CA SER A 183 14.88 51.53 18.94
C SER A 183 13.76 50.56 18.51
N PRO A 184 13.34 49.61 19.36
CA PRO A 184 12.23 48.69 19.04
C PRO A 184 10.84 49.35 19.15
N ALA A 185 10.76 50.64 19.49
CA ALA A 185 9.52 51.28 19.94
C ALA A 185 8.45 51.53 18.85
N ASN A 186 8.75 51.27 17.58
CA ASN A 186 7.78 51.30 16.47
C ASN A 186 7.71 49.97 15.68
N GLN A 187 8.31 48.89 16.20
CA GLN A 187 8.32 47.59 15.54
C GLN A 187 7.14 46.73 16.01
N VAL A 188 6.55 45.97 15.09
CA VAL A 188 5.58 44.93 15.43
C VAL A 188 6.11 43.58 15.00
N ALA A 189 6.20 42.66 15.94
CA ALA A 189 6.59 41.30 15.66
C ALA A 189 5.40 40.48 15.16
N PHE A 190 5.63 39.73 14.09
CA PHE A 190 4.78 38.63 13.66
C PHE A 190 5.41 37.33 14.16
N THR A 191 4.71 36.67 15.07
CA THR A 191 5.17 35.42 15.68
C THR A 191 4.45 34.20 15.12
N LEU A 192 5.17 33.08 15.07
CA LEU A 192 4.63 31.77 14.74
C LEU A 192 5.28 30.73 15.66
N ASP A 193 4.46 29.98 16.39
CA ASP A 193 4.90 28.92 17.33
C ASP A 193 5.99 29.38 18.32
N GLY A 194 5.92 30.64 18.79
CA GLY A 194 6.87 31.22 19.73
C GLY A 194 8.15 31.80 19.10
N GLU A 195 8.30 31.78 17.77
CA GLU A 195 9.41 32.41 17.05
C GLU A 195 8.97 33.68 16.32
N VAL A 196 9.85 34.69 16.24
CA VAL A 196 9.61 35.92 15.48
C VAL A 196 10.02 35.72 14.03
N VAL A 197 9.02 35.62 13.16
CA VAL A 197 9.20 35.47 11.71
C VAL A 197 9.68 36.78 11.08
N SER A 198 9.10 37.90 11.54
CA SER A 198 9.50 39.23 11.10
C SER A 198 9.10 40.28 12.14
N ALA A 199 9.86 41.39 12.21
CA ALA A 199 9.56 42.51 13.10
C ALA A 199 9.70 43.86 12.35
N PRO A 200 8.88 44.13 11.33
CA PRO A 200 8.96 45.38 10.57
C PRO A 200 8.54 46.61 11.40
N GLU A 201 9.05 47.76 10.99
CA GLU A 201 8.68 49.06 11.54
C GLU A 201 7.35 49.57 10.96
N ILE A 202 6.50 50.17 11.80
CA ILE A 202 5.27 50.84 11.36
C ILE A 202 5.62 52.19 10.73
N GLN A 203 5.46 52.29 9.41
CA GLN A 203 5.75 53.52 8.66
C GLN A 203 4.56 54.48 8.56
N SER A 204 3.34 53.94 8.54
CA SER A 204 2.10 54.71 8.40
C SER A 204 0.92 53.96 9.00
N THR A 205 -0.21 54.64 9.14
CA THR A 205 -1.48 53.99 9.51
C THR A 205 -1.92 53.04 8.41
N ILE A 206 -2.31 51.82 8.78
CA ILE A 206 -2.76 50.78 7.84
C ILE A 206 -4.22 50.46 8.12
N ALA A 207 -5.12 50.94 7.26
CA ALA A 207 -6.57 50.74 7.39
C ALA A 207 -7.13 49.62 6.51
N GLY A 208 -6.27 48.87 5.83
CA GLY A 208 -6.64 47.78 4.93
C GLY A 208 -5.59 46.67 4.96
N THR A 209 -5.30 46.10 3.81
CA THR A 209 -4.34 45.01 3.66
C THR A 209 -2.96 45.38 4.20
N THR A 210 -2.38 44.48 4.98
CA THR A 210 -1.05 44.63 5.57
C THR A 210 -0.05 43.82 4.77
N THR A 211 1.20 44.28 4.71
CA THR A 211 2.28 43.57 4.02
C THR A 211 3.38 43.25 5.01
N ILE A 212 3.69 41.97 5.17
CA ILE A 212 4.88 41.49 5.86
C ILE A 212 6.03 41.46 4.87
N SER A 213 6.99 42.35 5.09
CA SER A 213 8.25 42.41 4.35
C SER A 213 9.39 41.73 5.13
N GLY A 214 10.31 41.09 4.39
CA GLY A 214 11.48 40.40 4.94
C GLY A 214 12.33 39.83 3.81
N SER A 215 13.39 39.10 4.14
CA SER A 215 14.23 38.42 3.16
C SER A 215 13.60 37.09 2.70
N PHE A 216 12.40 37.14 2.13
CA PHE A 216 11.68 35.94 1.69
C PHE A 216 12.04 35.52 0.26
N THR A 217 12.08 34.20 0.05
CA THR A 217 12.00 33.56 -1.27
C THR A 217 10.54 33.23 -1.60
N GLU A 218 10.26 32.86 -2.87
CA GLU A 218 8.92 32.41 -3.30
C GLU A 218 8.37 31.28 -2.41
N ASP A 219 9.19 30.26 -2.16
CA ASP A 219 8.81 29.10 -1.35
C ASP A 219 8.52 29.52 0.10
N THR A 220 9.43 30.26 0.74
CA THR A 220 9.25 30.67 2.15
C THR A 220 8.08 31.63 2.35
N ALA A 221 7.82 32.54 1.39
CA ALA A 221 6.65 33.41 1.44
C ALA A 221 5.36 32.60 1.26
N SER A 222 5.36 31.62 0.36
CA SER A 222 4.20 30.75 0.12
C SER A 222 3.88 29.86 1.32
N ASP A 223 4.91 29.29 1.95
CA ASP A 223 4.76 28.48 3.16
C ASP A 223 4.23 29.32 4.32
N LEU A 224 4.79 30.52 4.55
CA LEU A 224 4.32 31.43 5.57
C LEU A 224 2.86 31.87 5.32
N ALA A 225 2.52 32.23 4.08
CA ALA A 225 1.15 32.57 3.71
C ALA A 225 0.19 31.40 3.94
N ASN A 226 0.59 30.16 3.63
CA ASN A 226 -0.22 28.98 3.91
C ASN A 226 -0.46 28.80 5.40
N VAL A 227 0.58 28.89 6.23
CA VAL A 227 0.46 28.75 7.68
C VAL A 227 -0.47 29.83 8.26
N LEU A 228 -0.28 31.10 7.88
CA LEU A 228 -1.12 32.21 8.35
C LEU A 228 -2.57 32.08 7.90
N ARG A 229 -2.82 31.55 6.68
CA ARG A 229 -4.18 31.34 6.17
C ARG A 229 -4.93 30.21 6.89
N TYR A 230 -4.23 29.16 7.32
CA TYR A 230 -4.86 28.07 8.06
C TYR A 230 -5.02 28.36 9.56
N GLY A 231 -4.38 29.43 10.05
CA GLY A 231 -4.46 29.89 11.43
C GLY A 231 -3.77 28.95 12.42
N SER A 232 -3.95 29.22 13.71
CA SER A 232 -3.43 28.34 14.76
C SER A 232 -4.25 27.06 14.85
N LEU A 233 -3.57 25.91 14.83
CA LEU A 233 -4.20 24.64 15.14
C LEU A 233 -4.47 24.60 16.66
N PRO A 234 -5.71 24.32 17.12
CA PRO A 234 -6.04 24.35 18.55
C PRO A 234 -5.40 23.20 19.35
N LEU A 235 -4.69 22.29 18.67
CA LEU A 235 -4.06 21.11 19.25
C LEU A 235 -2.67 20.93 18.65
N THR A 236 -1.71 20.59 19.50
CA THR A 236 -0.37 20.18 19.08
C THR A 236 -0.44 18.76 18.52
N PHE A 237 0.05 18.56 17.29
CA PHE A 237 0.15 17.24 16.66
C PHE A 237 1.57 16.71 16.81
N THR A 238 1.68 15.43 17.16
CA THR A 238 2.95 14.69 17.00
C THR A 238 2.91 13.97 15.66
N GLN A 239 4.01 14.04 14.91
CA GLN A 239 4.10 13.36 13.62
C GLN A 239 4.13 11.84 13.86
N GLY A 240 3.08 11.15 13.40
CA GLY A 240 3.08 9.69 13.34
C GLY A 240 4.09 9.17 12.31
N ASN A 241 4.34 7.86 12.29
CA ASN A 241 5.20 7.23 11.28
C ASN A 241 4.69 7.57 9.86
N ALA A 242 5.42 8.44 9.16
CA ALA A 242 5.16 8.80 7.78
C ALA A 242 6.21 8.12 6.88
N GLN A 243 5.73 7.33 5.92
CA GLN A 243 6.57 6.69 4.91
C GLN A 243 6.27 7.36 3.57
N THR A 244 7.26 8.05 3.02
CA THR A 244 7.12 8.66 1.69
C THR A 244 7.75 7.73 0.66
N ILE A 245 6.92 7.16 -0.21
CA ILE A 245 7.37 6.27 -1.28
C ILE A 245 7.33 7.06 -2.59
N SER A 246 8.44 7.07 -3.33
CA SER A 246 8.50 7.76 -4.61
C SER A 246 7.70 6.99 -5.68
N PRO A 247 7.06 7.69 -6.62
CA PRO A 247 6.38 7.04 -7.75
C PRO A 247 7.33 6.17 -8.60
N THR A 248 8.60 6.57 -8.69
CA THR A 248 9.63 5.83 -9.43
C THR A 248 9.88 4.44 -8.84
N LEU A 249 10.00 4.33 -7.52
CA LEU A 249 10.21 3.06 -6.83
C LEU A 249 9.00 2.13 -7.01
N GLY A 250 7.79 2.68 -6.94
CA GLY A 250 6.56 1.91 -7.18
C GLY A 250 6.48 1.33 -8.60
N LEU A 251 6.89 2.10 -9.62
CA LEU A 251 6.88 1.65 -11.01
C LEU A 251 7.92 0.54 -11.25
N GLU A 252 9.14 0.72 -10.75
CA GLU A 252 10.20 -0.30 -10.85
C GLU A 252 9.78 -1.62 -10.20
N GLN A 253 9.18 -1.54 -9.01
CA GLN A 253 8.69 -2.72 -8.30
C GLN A 253 7.52 -3.41 -9.03
N LEU A 254 6.58 -2.64 -9.59
CA LEU A 254 5.50 -3.20 -10.40
C LEU A 254 6.05 -3.93 -11.62
N GLN A 255 7.01 -3.32 -12.33
CA GLN A 255 7.64 -3.94 -13.50
C GLN A 255 8.40 -5.21 -13.13
N ALA A 256 9.17 -5.19 -12.04
CA ALA A 256 9.86 -6.37 -11.53
C ALA A 256 8.87 -7.49 -11.16
N GLY A 257 7.76 -7.15 -10.50
CA GLY A 257 6.69 -8.11 -10.17
C GLY A 257 6.02 -8.72 -11.39
N LEU A 258 5.73 -7.92 -12.42
CA LEU A 258 5.14 -8.41 -13.68
C LEU A 258 6.12 -9.32 -14.44
N ILE A 259 7.41 -8.98 -14.48
CA ILE A 259 8.44 -9.83 -15.11
C ILE A 259 8.56 -11.16 -14.35
N ALA A 260 8.65 -11.12 -13.02
CA ALA A 260 8.70 -12.32 -12.19
C ALA A 260 7.46 -13.21 -12.39
N GLY A 261 6.27 -12.61 -12.41
CA GLY A 261 5.02 -13.32 -12.70
C GLY A 261 4.99 -13.94 -14.09
N ALA A 262 5.43 -13.20 -15.12
CA ALA A 262 5.49 -13.70 -16.50
C ALA A 262 6.46 -14.88 -16.65
N ILE A 263 7.64 -14.79 -16.01
CA ILE A 263 8.60 -15.90 -15.98
C ILE A 263 7.99 -17.10 -15.25
N GLY A 264 7.33 -16.90 -14.11
CA GLY A 264 6.65 -17.96 -13.36
C GLY A 264 5.60 -18.70 -14.20
N VAL A 265 4.69 -17.95 -14.85
CA VAL A 265 3.68 -18.52 -15.76
C VAL A 265 4.34 -19.29 -16.91
N ALA A 266 5.38 -18.73 -17.52
CA ALA A 266 6.10 -19.38 -18.61
C ALA A 266 6.72 -20.72 -18.18
N LEU A 267 7.34 -20.77 -16.99
CA LEU A 267 7.90 -22.01 -16.43
C LEU A 267 6.80 -23.06 -16.16
N VAL A 268 5.66 -22.65 -15.61
CA VAL A 268 4.49 -23.54 -15.42
C VAL A 268 3.99 -24.07 -16.75
N PHE A 269 3.90 -23.24 -17.78
CA PHE A 269 3.46 -23.66 -19.12
C PHE A 269 4.42 -24.65 -19.76
N VAL A 270 5.74 -24.39 -19.66
CA VAL A 270 6.76 -25.31 -20.17
C VAL A 270 6.67 -26.65 -19.44
N TYR A 271 6.59 -26.65 -18.11
CA TYR A 271 6.44 -27.86 -17.32
C TYR A 271 5.18 -28.65 -17.71
N ALA A 272 4.04 -27.97 -17.80
CA ALA A 272 2.76 -28.60 -18.17
C ALA A 272 2.80 -29.22 -19.57
N LEU A 273 3.42 -28.53 -20.55
CA LEU A 273 3.51 -29.02 -21.92
C LEU A 273 4.47 -30.20 -22.04
N LEU A 274 5.61 -30.17 -21.35
CA LEU A 274 6.58 -31.27 -21.36
C LEU A 274 6.02 -32.53 -20.67
N TYR A 275 5.39 -32.38 -19.50
CA TYR A 275 4.93 -33.50 -18.69
C TYR A 275 3.56 -34.04 -19.15
N TYR A 276 2.62 -33.18 -19.55
CA TYR A 276 1.25 -33.55 -19.90
C TYR A 276 0.91 -33.42 -21.40
N ARG A 277 1.81 -32.90 -22.25
CA ARG A 277 1.60 -32.75 -23.71
C ARG A 277 0.25 -32.10 -24.05
N LEU A 278 -0.67 -32.82 -24.69
CA LEU A 278 -1.99 -32.31 -25.09
C LEU A 278 -2.89 -31.95 -23.89
N LEU A 279 -2.78 -32.67 -22.76
CA LEU A 279 -3.42 -32.27 -21.50
C LEU A 279 -2.82 -30.96 -20.97
N GLY A 280 -1.53 -30.72 -21.24
CA GLY A 280 -0.86 -29.45 -20.93
C GLY A 280 -1.47 -28.25 -21.65
N LEU A 281 -1.98 -28.41 -22.88
CA LEU A 281 -2.71 -27.34 -23.58
C LEU A 281 -4.02 -26.97 -22.88
N VAL A 282 -4.69 -27.96 -22.28
CA VAL A 282 -5.90 -27.71 -21.48
C VAL A 282 -5.52 -26.94 -20.21
N THR A 283 -4.42 -27.30 -19.55
CA THR A 283 -3.88 -26.53 -18.40
C THR A 283 -3.60 -25.08 -18.75
N ILE A 284 -2.92 -24.85 -19.88
CA ILE A 284 -2.59 -23.49 -20.36
C ILE A 284 -3.87 -22.69 -20.64
N ALA A 285 -4.84 -23.30 -21.32
CA ALA A 285 -6.12 -22.64 -21.57
C ALA A 285 -6.88 -22.30 -20.27
N SER A 286 -6.87 -23.20 -19.29
CA SER A 286 -7.48 -22.96 -17.97
C SER A 286 -6.77 -21.85 -17.19
N LEU A 287 -5.43 -21.82 -17.20
CA LEU A 287 -4.63 -20.77 -16.55
C LEU A 287 -4.86 -19.39 -17.21
N LEU A 288 -4.90 -19.33 -18.54
CA LEU A 288 -5.20 -18.11 -19.28
C LEU A 288 -6.61 -17.60 -18.95
N LEU A 289 -7.60 -18.49 -18.94
CA LEU A 289 -8.96 -18.12 -18.56
C LEU A 289 -9.03 -17.63 -17.11
N SER A 290 -8.33 -18.29 -16.18
CA SER A 290 -8.22 -17.84 -14.79
C SER A 290 -7.62 -16.44 -14.69
N GLY A 291 -6.56 -16.15 -15.46
CA GLY A 291 -5.95 -14.82 -15.55
C GLY A 291 -6.93 -13.76 -16.10
N VAL A 292 -7.68 -14.09 -17.15
CA VAL A 292 -8.70 -13.18 -17.73
C VAL A 292 -9.83 -12.91 -16.73
N ILE A 293 -10.34 -13.94 -16.06
CA ILE A 293 -11.40 -13.79 -15.05
C ILE A 293 -10.88 -12.96 -13.87
N THR A 294 -9.66 -13.24 -13.39
CA THR A 294 -9.02 -12.49 -12.31
C THR A 294 -8.87 -11.01 -12.69
N TYR A 295 -8.38 -10.73 -13.89
CA TYR A 295 -8.26 -9.36 -14.40
C TYR A 295 -9.63 -8.66 -14.49
N ALA A 296 -10.64 -9.33 -15.03
CA ALA A 296 -12.00 -8.78 -15.13
C ALA A 296 -12.58 -8.46 -13.75
N VAL A 297 -12.40 -9.35 -12.78
CA VAL A 297 -12.84 -9.16 -11.39
C VAL A 297 -12.09 -7.97 -10.78
N LEU A 298 -10.78 -7.85 -10.94
CA LEU A 298 -10.00 -6.70 -10.46
C LEU A 298 -10.48 -5.37 -11.04
N VAL A 299 -10.78 -5.31 -12.34
CA VAL A 299 -11.32 -4.10 -12.97
C VAL A 299 -12.68 -3.72 -12.37
N ILE A 300 -13.54 -4.70 -12.11
CA ILE A 300 -14.84 -4.47 -11.49
C ILE A 300 -14.68 -3.97 -10.06
N LEU A 301 -13.84 -4.60 -9.24
CA LEU A 301 -13.57 -4.20 -7.86
C LEU A 301 -12.91 -2.81 -7.78
N GLY A 302 -11.99 -2.51 -8.70
CA GLY A 302 -11.34 -1.22 -8.79
C GLY A 302 -12.33 -0.09 -9.07
N ARG A 303 -13.32 -0.33 -9.93
CA ARG A 303 -14.34 0.69 -10.27
C ARG A 303 -15.45 0.82 -9.24
N GLN A 304 -15.84 -0.27 -8.57
CA GLN A 304 -16.97 -0.25 -7.64
C GLN A 304 -16.57 0.14 -6.22
N ILE A 305 -15.45 -0.40 -5.73
CA ILE A 305 -15.04 -0.31 -4.33
C ILE A 305 -13.75 0.52 -4.20
N GLY A 306 -13.17 0.98 -5.32
CA GLY A 306 -11.89 1.66 -5.31
C GLY A 306 -10.73 0.73 -4.91
N PHE A 307 -10.84 -0.57 -5.22
CA PHE A 307 -9.79 -1.52 -4.88
C PHE A 307 -8.48 -1.15 -5.57
N THR A 308 -7.44 -0.92 -4.77
CA THR A 308 -6.09 -0.61 -5.24
C THR A 308 -5.21 -1.85 -5.14
N LEU A 309 -4.54 -2.20 -6.24
CA LEU A 309 -3.58 -3.30 -6.25
C LEU A 309 -2.26 -2.85 -5.63
N THR A 310 -1.89 -3.46 -4.50
CA THR A 310 -0.59 -3.24 -3.84
C THR A 310 0.45 -4.22 -4.35
N LEU A 311 1.73 -3.94 -4.11
CA LEU A 311 2.84 -4.86 -4.42
C LEU A 311 2.66 -6.21 -3.75
N ALA A 312 2.32 -6.22 -2.46
CA ALA A 312 2.01 -7.44 -1.73
C ALA A 312 0.82 -8.19 -2.36
N GLY A 313 -0.17 -7.48 -2.89
CA GLY A 313 -1.26 -8.09 -3.67
C GLY A 313 -0.77 -8.76 -4.96
N VAL A 314 0.19 -8.17 -5.68
CA VAL A 314 0.82 -8.80 -6.86
C VAL A 314 1.51 -10.11 -6.46
N ALA A 315 2.25 -10.13 -5.35
CA ALA A 315 2.87 -11.35 -4.84
C ALA A 315 1.84 -12.45 -4.51
N GLY A 316 0.68 -12.07 -3.96
CA GLY A 316 -0.44 -12.98 -3.71
C GLY A 316 -0.93 -13.67 -4.99
N PHE A 317 -1.08 -12.94 -6.08
CA PHE A 317 -1.42 -13.53 -7.38
C PHE A 317 -0.33 -14.43 -7.97
N ILE A 318 0.95 -14.08 -7.78
CA ILE A 318 2.06 -14.93 -8.21
C ILE A 318 2.02 -16.28 -7.49
N VAL A 319 1.81 -16.28 -6.17
CA VAL A 319 1.65 -17.50 -5.38
C VAL A 319 0.42 -18.28 -5.83
N ALA A 320 -0.69 -17.59 -6.08
CA ALA A 320 -1.94 -18.20 -6.52
C ALA A 320 -1.80 -18.95 -7.85
N ILE A 321 -1.02 -18.44 -8.80
CA ILE A 321 -0.77 -19.12 -10.07
C ILE A 321 -0.18 -20.52 -9.84
N GLY A 322 0.74 -20.66 -8.88
CA GLY A 322 1.30 -21.96 -8.52
C GLY A 322 0.25 -22.90 -7.92
N ILE A 323 -0.59 -22.39 -7.01
CA ILE A 323 -1.67 -23.16 -6.37
C ILE A 323 -2.71 -23.61 -7.41
N THR A 324 -3.14 -22.71 -8.31
CA THR A 324 -4.08 -23.06 -9.39
C THR A 324 -3.52 -24.11 -10.33
N ALA A 325 -2.22 -24.06 -10.64
CA ALA A 325 -1.55 -25.07 -11.44
C ALA A 325 -1.55 -26.45 -10.75
N ASP A 326 -1.37 -26.49 -9.42
CA ASP A 326 -1.42 -27.73 -8.63
C ASP A 326 -2.81 -28.39 -8.69
N SER A 327 -3.89 -27.61 -8.59
CA SER A 327 -5.27 -28.10 -8.73
C SER A 327 -5.48 -28.86 -10.06
N PHE A 328 -4.91 -28.35 -11.15
CA PHE A 328 -4.98 -29.02 -12.46
C PHE A 328 -4.14 -30.31 -12.52
N VAL A 329 -2.94 -30.27 -11.95
CA VAL A 329 -2.04 -31.44 -11.85
C VAL A 329 -2.73 -32.58 -11.09
N VAL A 330 -3.32 -32.28 -9.93
CA VAL A 330 -4.06 -33.28 -9.12
C VAL A 330 -5.18 -33.93 -9.93
N PHE A 331 -5.94 -33.16 -10.71
CA PHE A 331 -6.99 -33.74 -11.55
C PHE A 331 -6.44 -34.68 -12.63
N PHE A 332 -5.35 -34.29 -13.30
CA PHE A 332 -4.76 -35.10 -14.36
C PHE A 332 -4.05 -36.34 -13.87
N GLU A 333 -3.41 -36.30 -12.70
CA GLU A 333 -2.84 -37.50 -12.08
C GLU A 333 -3.95 -38.49 -11.73
N ARG A 334 -5.08 -38.04 -11.15
CA ARG A 334 -6.21 -38.95 -10.88
C ARG A 334 -6.86 -39.49 -12.16
N LEU A 335 -6.82 -38.74 -13.24
CA LEU A 335 -7.27 -39.21 -14.56
C LEU A 335 -6.33 -40.29 -15.11
N LYS A 336 -5.01 -40.10 -14.98
CA LYS A 336 -3.99 -41.07 -15.36
C LYS A 336 -4.12 -42.37 -14.57
N ASP A 337 -4.27 -42.30 -13.24
CA ASP A 337 -4.49 -43.46 -12.38
C ASP A 337 -5.66 -44.33 -12.88
N GLU A 338 -6.79 -43.69 -13.18
CA GLU A 338 -8.01 -44.35 -13.63
C GLU A 338 -7.85 -45.02 -15.02
N ILE A 339 -7.03 -44.43 -15.90
CA ILE A 339 -6.69 -45.01 -17.21
C ILE A 339 -5.72 -46.17 -17.05
N GLN A 340 -4.77 -46.07 -16.11
CA GLN A 340 -3.81 -47.13 -15.77
C GLN A 340 -4.51 -48.36 -15.18
N GLU A 341 -5.65 -48.19 -14.50
CA GLU A 341 -6.54 -49.27 -14.09
C GLU A 341 -7.32 -49.92 -15.26
N GLY A 342 -6.99 -49.59 -16.52
CA GLY A 342 -7.56 -50.19 -17.73
C GLY A 342 -8.90 -49.58 -18.19
N ARG A 343 -9.29 -48.43 -17.63
CA ARG A 343 -10.56 -47.78 -17.98
C ARG A 343 -10.38 -46.90 -19.21
N SER A 344 -11.40 -46.87 -20.07
CA SER A 344 -11.42 -45.94 -21.21
C SER A 344 -11.42 -44.48 -20.74
N VAL A 345 -10.79 -43.58 -21.49
CA VAL A 345 -10.71 -42.14 -21.17
C VAL A 345 -12.09 -41.54 -20.87
N ARG A 346 -13.13 -41.94 -21.63
CA ARG A 346 -14.51 -41.48 -21.44
C ARG A 346 -15.11 -41.93 -20.09
N SER A 347 -14.78 -43.13 -19.62
CA SER A 347 -15.24 -43.64 -18.32
C SER A 347 -14.37 -43.19 -17.15
N ALA A 348 -13.10 -42.86 -17.40
CA ALA A 348 -12.12 -42.45 -16.40
C ALA A 348 -12.40 -41.01 -15.89
N VAL A 349 -12.74 -40.06 -16.78
CA VAL A 349 -12.93 -38.64 -16.41
C VAL A 349 -13.95 -38.42 -15.28
N PRO A 350 -15.19 -38.95 -15.34
CA PRO A 350 -16.16 -38.73 -14.26
C PRO A 350 -15.73 -39.35 -12.92
N ARG A 351 -14.97 -40.44 -12.95
CA ARG A 351 -14.49 -41.14 -11.75
C ARG A 351 -13.30 -40.43 -11.12
N ALA A 352 -12.34 -40.03 -11.95
CA ALA A 352 -11.21 -39.19 -11.56
C ALA A 352 -11.70 -37.89 -10.93
N TRP A 353 -12.73 -37.26 -11.51
CA TRP A 353 -13.32 -36.02 -11.00
C TRP A 353 -13.87 -36.16 -9.58
N VAL A 354 -14.60 -37.25 -9.28
CA VAL A 354 -15.17 -37.47 -7.93
C VAL A 354 -14.08 -37.54 -6.86
N ARG A 355 -12.92 -38.12 -7.19
CA ARG A 355 -11.77 -38.21 -6.28
C ARG A 355 -11.00 -36.89 -6.22
N ALA A 356 -10.67 -36.32 -7.38
CA ALA A 356 -9.90 -35.08 -7.49
C ALA A 356 -10.61 -33.88 -6.85
N ARG A 357 -11.92 -33.70 -7.07
CA ARG A 357 -12.67 -32.57 -6.50
C ARG A 357 -12.60 -32.51 -4.98
N ARG A 358 -12.51 -33.66 -4.30
CA ARG A 358 -12.40 -33.71 -2.83
C ARG A 358 -11.04 -33.20 -2.38
N THR A 359 -9.97 -33.61 -3.07
CA THR A 359 -8.60 -33.16 -2.78
C THR A 359 -8.44 -31.67 -3.07
N ILE A 360 -8.91 -31.20 -4.23
CA ILE A 360 -8.83 -29.79 -4.64
C ILE A 360 -9.60 -28.91 -3.64
N LEU A 361 -10.86 -29.24 -3.34
CA LEU A 361 -11.66 -28.50 -2.36
C LEU A 361 -11.01 -28.47 -0.97
N SER A 362 -10.39 -29.57 -0.53
CA SER A 362 -9.70 -29.60 0.76
C SER A 362 -8.42 -28.75 0.76
N ALA A 363 -7.62 -28.80 -0.29
CA ALA A 363 -6.40 -28.00 -0.42
C ALA A 363 -6.72 -26.50 -0.49
N ASP A 364 -7.67 -26.11 -1.34
CA ASP A 364 -8.10 -24.72 -1.50
C ASP A 364 -8.80 -24.19 -0.26
N ALA A 365 -9.55 -25.02 0.47
CA ALA A 365 -10.14 -24.60 1.74
C ALA A 365 -9.07 -24.24 2.78
N VAL A 366 -7.96 -24.98 2.84
CA VAL A 366 -6.84 -24.64 3.74
C VAL A 366 -6.21 -23.31 3.35
N SER A 367 -5.93 -23.11 2.06
CA SER A 367 -5.40 -21.85 1.53
C SER A 367 -6.34 -20.68 1.78
N PHE A 368 -7.65 -20.87 1.60
CA PHE A 368 -8.66 -19.85 1.84
C PHE A 368 -8.79 -19.49 3.32
N ILE A 369 -8.75 -20.48 4.23
CA ILE A 369 -8.77 -20.23 5.67
C ILE A 369 -7.51 -19.47 6.10
N ALA A 370 -6.34 -19.83 5.56
CA ALA A 370 -5.09 -19.10 5.81
C ALA A 370 -5.19 -17.65 5.33
N ALA A 371 -5.67 -17.42 4.10
CA ALA A 371 -5.91 -16.10 3.56
C ALA A 371 -6.92 -15.29 4.40
N ALA A 372 -8.03 -15.89 4.81
CA ALA A 372 -9.02 -15.23 5.68
C ALA A 372 -8.41 -14.84 7.04
N THR A 373 -7.64 -15.74 7.64
CA THR A 373 -6.95 -15.50 8.92
C THR A 373 -5.97 -14.33 8.81
N LEU A 374 -5.15 -14.33 7.76
CA LEU A 374 -4.23 -13.22 7.47
C LEU A 374 -4.99 -11.92 7.21
N TYR A 375 -6.12 -11.95 6.50
CA TYR A 375 -6.91 -10.75 6.21
C TYR A 375 -7.51 -10.09 7.45
N PHE A 376 -7.94 -10.88 8.44
CA PHE A 376 -8.51 -10.37 9.69
C PHE A 376 -7.46 -9.95 10.71
N LEU A 377 -6.32 -10.65 10.78
CA LEU A 377 -5.30 -10.39 11.79
C LEU A 377 -4.22 -9.39 11.32
N ALA A 378 -3.99 -9.28 10.02
CA ALA A 378 -2.92 -8.44 9.49
C ALA A 378 -3.39 -7.01 9.15
N ILE A 379 -2.42 -6.10 9.09
CA ILE A 379 -2.61 -4.67 8.80
C ILE A 379 -1.75 -4.30 7.58
N GLY A 380 -2.17 -3.27 6.84
CA GLY A 380 -1.38 -2.68 5.76
C GLY A 380 -1.20 -3.63 4.57
N GLU A 381 0.04 -3.82 4.13
CA GLU A 381 0.39 -4.54 2.90
C GLU A 381 0.00 -6.02 2.94
N VAL A 382 0.18 -6.68 4.09
CA VAL A 382 -0.12 -8.11 4.27
C VAL A 382 -1.62 -8.39 4.08
N LYS A 383 -2.48 -7.42 4.40
CA LYS A 383 -3.92 -7.52 4.17
C LYS A 383 -4.26 -7.55 2.67
N GLY A 384 -3.53 -6.78 1.86
CA GLY A 384 -3.64 -6.81 0.41
C GLY A 384 -3.22 -8.15 -0.19
N PHE A 385 -2.09 -8.71 0.28
CA PHE A 385 -1.65 -10.06 -0.07
C PHE A 385 -2.74 -11.10 0.25
N ALA A 386 -3.23 -11.10 1.48
CA ALA A 386 -4.25 -12.04 1.95
C ALA A 386 -5.54 -11.97 1.12
N PHE A 387 -6.00 -10.75 0.80
CA PHE A 387 -7.17 -10.55 -0.03
C PHE A 387 -7.00 -11.14 -1.44
N THR A 388 -5.88 -10.84 -2.10
CA THR A 388 -5.61 -11.34 -3.46
C THR A 388 -5.48 -12.86 -3.50
N LEU A 389 -4.80 -13.46 -2.51
CA LEU A 389 -4.70 -14.91 -2.37
C LEU A 389 -6.09 -15.53 -2.17
N GLY A 390 -6.88 -15.05 -1.22
CA GLY A 390 -8.23 -15.56 -0.97
C GLY A 390 -9.15 -15.43 -2.18
N LEU A 391 -9.15 -14.27 -2.85
CA LEU A 391 -9.92 -14.04 -4.08
C LEU A 391 -9.52 -15.03 -5.17
N SER A 392 -8.22 -15.20 -5.41
CA SER A 392 -7.70 -16.10 -6.44
C SER A 392 -8.04 -17.56 -6.17
N THR A 393 -8.02 -18.01 -4.91
CA THR A 393 -8.45 -19.37 -4.53
C THR A 393 -9.93 -19.60 -4.85
N VAL A 394 -10.80 -18.62 -4.61
CA VAL A 394 -12.21 -18.73 -4.99
C VAL A 394 -12.36 -18.81 -6.51
N LEU A 395 -11.62 -17.98 -7.25
CA LEU A 395 -11.65 -18.00 -8.71
C LEU A 395 -11.10 -19.31 -9.29
N ASP A 396 -10.09 -19.92 -8.67
CA ASP A 396 -9.57 -21.23 -9.07
C ASP A 396 -10.66 -22.30 -9.02
N LEU A 397 -11.38 -22.39 -7.90
CA LEU A 397 -12.51 -23.32 -7.75
C LEU A 397 -13.57 -23.08 -8.83
N VAL A 398 -13.89 -21.82 -9.15
CA VAL A 398 -14.84 -21.50 -10.22
C VAL A 398 -14.33 -22.02 -11.57
N VAL A 399 -13.05 -21.80 -11.91
CA VAL A 399 -12.45 -22.23 -13.17
C VAL A 399 -12.35 -23.76 -13.26
N VAL A 400 -11.91 -24.43 -12.20
CA VAL A 400 -11.79 -25.89 -12.14
C VAL A 400 -13.15 -26.56 -12.38
N PHE A 401 -14.21 -26.08 -11.72
CA PHE A 401 -15.54 -26.67 -11.79
C PHE A 401 -16.31 -26.31 -13.06
N LEU A 402 -16.26 -25.04 -13.50
CA LEU A 402 -17.07 -24.57 -14.63
C LEU A 402 -16.38 -24.68 -15.98
N PHE A 403 -15.05 -24.74 -16.01
CA PHE A 403 -14.29 -24.79 -17.26
C PHE A 403 -13.47 -26.07 -17.39
N THR A 404 -12.56 -26.34 -16.47
CA THR A 404 -11.58 -27.43 -16.64
C THR A 404 -12.25 -28.80 -16.73
N HIS A 405 -13.11 -29.16 -15.79
CA HIS A 405 -13.81 -30.45 -15.85
C HIS A 405 -14.73 -30.58 -17.08
N PRO A 406 -15.59 -29.61 -17.42
CA PRO A 406 -16.41 -29.68 -18.64
C PRO A 406 -15.59 -29.80 -19.93
N VAL A 407 -14.49 -29.04 -20.07
CA VAL A 407 -13.61 -29.12 -21.25
C VAL A 407 -12.99 -30.49 -21.37
N VAL A 408 -12.45 -31.05 -20.29
CA VAL A 408 -11.84 -32.39 -20.28
C VAL A 408 -12.89 -33.48 -20.54
N SER A 409 -14.09 -33.34 -19.97
CA SER A 409 -15.22 -34.23 -20.21
C SER A 409 -15.66 -34.21 -21.67
N LEU A 410 -15.72 -33.04 -22.31
CA LEU A 410 -16.04 -32.91 -23.72
C LEU A 410 -14.94 -33.50 -24.60
N LEU A 411 -13.68 -33.20 -24.28
CA LEU A 411 -12.52 -33.68 -25.04
C LEU A 411 -12.36 -35.20 -24.96
N SER A 412 -12.75 -35.82 -23.84
CA SER A 412 -12.79 -37.29 -23.66
C SER A 412 -13.75 -38.01 -24.62
N ARG A 413 -14.69 -37.29 -25.25
CA ARG A 413 -15.63 -37.86 -26.22
C ARG A 413 -15.04 -37.93 -27.63
N ASN A 414 -13.96 -37.19 -27.91
CA ASN A 414 -13.30 -37.17 -29.21
C ASN A 414 -12.25 -38.29 -29.33
N ARG A 415 -12.30 -39.05 -30.43
CA ARG A 415 -11.38 -40.16 -30.73
C ARG A 415 -9.90 -39.76 -30.79
N SER A 416 -9.59 -38.52 -31.14
CA SER A 416 -8.20 -38.04 -31.16
C SER A 416 -7.58 -37.96 -29.76
N PHE A 417 -8.39 -37.74 -28.72
CA PHE A 417 -7.93 -37.61 -27.33
C PHE A 417 -7.64 -38.98 -26.67
N SER A 418 -8.17 -40.07 -27.24
CA SER A 418 -7.87 -41.44 -26.78
C SER A 418 -6.60 -42.02 -27.42
N SER A 419 -5.92 -41.30 -28.32
CA SER A 419 -4.70 -41.81 -28.94
C SER A 419 -3.48 -41.69 -27.99
N PRO A 420 -2.78 -42.80 -27.69
CA PRO A 420 -1.60 -42.87 -26.83
C PRO A 420 -0.52 -41.81 -27.14
N GLN A 421 -0.36 -41.50 -28.42
CA GLN A 421 0.72 -40.65 -28.92
C GLN A 421 0.50 -39.17 -28.64
N PHE A 422 -0.76 -38.70 -28.60
CA PHE A 422 -1.09 -37.28 -28.44
C PHE A 422 -1.42 -36.90 -27.00
N SER A 423 -2.14 -37.73 -26.25
CA SER A 423 -2.55 -37.33 -24.89
C SER A 423 -1.49 -37.53 -23.80
N GLY A 424 -0.34 -38.15 -24.10
CA GLY A 424 0.65 -38.50 -23.08
C GLY A 424 0.17 -39.57 -22.09
N LEU A 425 -1.03 -40.11 -22.30
CA LEU A 425 -1.61 -41.26 -21.57
C LEU A 425 -1.13 -42.60 -22.12
N GLY A 426 -0.32 -42.58 -23.19
CA GLY A 426 -0.01 -43.73 -24.03
C GLY A 426 1.11 -44.66 -23.61
N GLN A 427 2.03 -44.23 -22.75
CA GLN A 427 3.15 -45.07 -22.32
C GLN A 427 2.74 -46.14 -21.30
N VAL A 428 1.46 -46.21 -20.92
CA VAL A 428 0.97 -47.09 -19.85
C VAL A 428 0.03 -48.18 -20.37
N VAL A 429 -0.35 -48.14 -21.66
CA VAL A 429 -1.27 -49.13 -22.25
C VAL A 429 -0.53 -50.40 -22.73
N ASP A 430 0.79 -50.37 -22.91
CA ASP A 430 1.58 -51.54 -23.35
C ASP A 430 1.84 -52.59 -22.25
N VAL A 431 1.34 -52.41 -21.02
CA VAL A 431 1.49 -53.42 -19.94
C VAL A 431 0.19 -54.20 -19.67
N ALA A 432 -0.92 -53.82 -20.31
CA ALA A 432 -2.20 -54.51 -20.19
C ALA A 432 -2.52 -55.34 -21.44
N GLU A 433 -1.60 -56.23 -21.84
CA GLU A 433 -1.99 -57.39 -22.63
C GLU A 433 -2.81 -58.36 -21.74
N PRO A 434 -3.89 -58.97 -22.27
CA PRO A 434 -5.00 -59.42 -21.46
C PRO A 434 -4.68 -60.74 -20.76
N ALA A 435 -4.69 -60.73 -19.43
CA ALA A 435 -4.97 -61.93 -18.64
C ALA A 435 -6.46 -62.31 -18.77
N VAL A 436 -6.88 -62.67 -19.98
CA VAL A 436 -8.19 -63.22 -20.29
C VAL A 436 -7.99 -64.66 -20.78
N GLU A 437 -7.47 -65.52 -19.90
CA GLU A 437 -7.53 -66.98 -20.14
C GLU A 437 -7.58 -67.87 -18.88
N GLU A 438 -7.87 -67.33 -17.68
CA GLU A 438 -8.03 -68.16 -16.46
C GLU A 438 -9.42 -68.11 -15.80
N GLY A 439 -10.39 -67.43 -16.42
CA GLY A 439 -11.75 -67.30 -15.85
C GLY A 439 -12.75 -68.39 -16.26
N SER A 440 -12.51 -69.10 -17.38
CA SER A 440 -13.48 -70.07 -17.93
C SER A 440 -13.43 -71.42 -17.20
N GLY A 441 -12.24 -71.92 -16.85
CA GLY A 441 -12.06 -73.19 -16.16
C GLY A 441 -12.59 -73.21 -14.72
N ALA A 442 -12.56 -72.08 -14.02
CA ALA A 442 -13.06 -71.97 -12.65
C ALA A 442 -14.60 -72.04 -12.57
N ARG A 443 -15.30 -71.45 -13.56
CA ARG A 443 -16.77 -71.52 -13.65
C ARG A 443 -17.25 -72.90 -14.04
N GLU A 444 -16.51 -73.61 -14.89
CA GLU A 444 -16.85 -74.97 -15.29
C GLU A 444 -16.62 -75.99 -14.16
N ARG A 445 -15.55 -75.83 -13.37
CA ARG A 445 -15.29 -76.63 -12.16
C ARG A 445 -16.32 -76.38 -11.03
N ALA A 446 -16.83 -75.15 -10.91
CA ALA A 446 -17.89 -74.82 -9.96
C ALA A 446 -19.26 -75.37 -10.38
N ALA A 447 -19.56 -75.39 -11.69
CA ALA A 447 -20.77 -75.99 -12.24
C ALA A 447 -20.77 -77.53 -12.14
N ALA A 448 -19.61 -78.18 -12.33
CA ALA A 448 -19.44 -79.62 -12.16
C ALA A 448 -19.64 -80.06 -10.69
N ARG A 449 -19.12 -79.30 -9.72
CA ARG A 449 -19.33 -79.58 -8.28
C ARG A 449 -20.80 -79.46 -7.84
N ARG A 450 -21.56 -78.51 -8.40
CA ARG A 450 -23.00 -78.38 -8.12
C ARG A 450 -23.84 -79.50 -8.71
N ARG A 451 -23.43 -80.09 -9.84
CA ARG A 451 -24.12 -81.27 -10.40
C ARG A 451 -23.83 -82.55 -9.60
N ALA A 452 -22.64 -82.69 -9.02
CA ALA A 452 -22.31 -83.82 -8.16
C ALA A 452 -23.06 -83.83 -6.81
N SER A 453 -23.42 -82.65 -6.27
CA SER A 453 -24.13 -82.56 -4.97
C SER A 453 -25.64 -82.79 -5.05
N VAL A 454 -26.24 -82.79 -6.25
CA VAL A 454 -27.70 -82.92 -6.44
C VAL A 454 -28.11 -84.38 -6.74
N GLY A 455 -27.15 -85.27 -7.01
CA GLY A 455 -27.43 -86.69 -7.34
C GLY A 455 -27.50 -87.67 -6.16
N SER A 456 -27.39 -87.21 -4.90
CA SER A 456 -27.20 -88.10 -3.73
C SER A 456 -28.32 -88.07 -2.69
N SER A 457 -29.55 -87.65 -3.02
CA SER A 457 -30.67 -87.71 -2.06
C SER A 457 -31.96 -88.23 -2.69
N SER A 458 -32.03 -89.54 -2.92
CA SER A 458 -33.29 -90.26 -3.08
C SER A 458 -33.11 -91.75 -2.77
N GLY A 459 -33.53 -92.17 -1.58
CA GLY A 459 -33.67 -93.56 -1.15
C GLY A 459 -34.40 -93.62 0.21
N PRO A 460 -35.32 -94.57 0.43
CA PRO A 460 -36.63 -94.31 1.02
C PRO A 460 -36.71 -94.57 2.54
N GLY A 461 -37.78 -94.09 3.17
CA GLY A 461 -38.18 -94.53 4.50
C GLY A 461 -38.99 -95.83 4.47
N SER A 462 -38.87 -96.66 5.51
CA SER A 462 -39.96 -97.11 6.38
C SER A 462 -39.41 -98.03 7.49
N GLU A 463 -40.06 -97.92 8.65
CA GLU A 463 -40.27 -98.95 9.69
C GLU A 463 -39.13 -99.47 10.59
N ALA A 464 -39.52 -99.55 11.88
CA ALA A 464 -38.94 -100.21 13.06
C ALA A 464 -37.78 -99.51 13.78
#